data_AF-A0A812TPH8-F1
#
_entry.id   AF-A0A812TPH8-F1
#
_cell.length_a   1.000
_cell.length_b   1.000
_cell.length_c   1.000
_cell.angle_alpha   90.00
_cell.angle_beta   90.00
_cell.angle_gamma   90.00
#
_symmetry.space_group_name_H-M   'P 1'
#
loop_
_entity.id
_entity.type
_entity.pdbx_description
1 polymer ?
#
loop_
_entity_poly.entity_id
_entity_poly.type
_entity_poly.pdbx_seq_one_letter_code
_entity_poly.pdbx_strand_id
1 'polypeptide(L)'
;LQTRKMLLRYTALGPSLAVHWAQESKVGPYLRRRNSLPTELGAATQGDPRKVEELLQEVSNIEDHVVRSDFWLGALQSTLLRLQRNSGRQDSLICDVTGEASSEDLADELLLQQAEAAMERIAPSDRLLEVQFDTETGFGSAVTRSFYAEVAGALQNRATNRQVPMWVEDDSSGGHSSSSGGGASQHLRCRSGLWVRPLPLNCSVREAAERRFRFLGRLVGRALKDGFIVPLPLGEVFFARTLLGQKPSKLHEKRREPLASLPRPGAGCAGELCGALADFAAALRSAEELYCHKRIEAGLGWPSAEELQSWRRSQGRERDFTTRFLAAGATPEPMSFEDYMSLVGVSFLETGLSGAPLCPGGADRAITVENVQEFVELAHAYWCDDGVRGQLTAFREGLDEVIPVECFSAFSALELRDMICGEDSVEWGEQELLDHLRPSGGLTEQSPSYQHLVAVLLDMDQVNRSRFLDFVSSCPRFPPGGTAAAA
;
A
#
# COMPACT_ATOMS: atom_id res chain seq x y z
N LEU A 1 10.97 -13.54 -10.63
CA LEU A 1 9.69 -13.52 -9.86
C LEU A 1 8.90 -14.84 -9.93
N GLN A 2 8.49 -15.34 -11.11
CA GLN A 2 7.64 -16.54 -11.23
C GLN A 2 8.15 -17.78 -10.46
N THR A 3 9.44 -18.13 -10.58
CA THR A 3 10.04 -19.27 -9.85
C THR A 3 9.96 -19.12 -8.34
N ARG A 4 10.19 -17.91 -7.82
CA ARG A 4 10.10 -17.62 -6.37
C ARG A 4 8.65 -17.67 -5.87
N LYS A 5 7.69 -17.24 -6.69
CA LYS A 5 6.26 -17.44 -6.40
C LYS A 5 5.90 -18.91 -6.32
N MET A 6 6.35 -19.72 -7.28
CA MET A 6 6.14 -21.18 -7.19
C MET A 6 6.76 -21.74 -5.92
N LEU A 7 8.00 -21.36 -5.58
CA LEU A 7 8.65 -21.79 -4.35
C LEU A 7 7.79 -21.44 -3.12
N LEU A 8 7.36 -20.18 -2.98
CA LEU A 8 6.47 -19.74 -1.89
C LEU A 8 5.20 -20.60 -1.81
N ARG A 9 4.56 -20.88 -2.94
CA ARG A 9 3.35 -21.72 -3.00
C ARG A 9 3.62 -23.14 -2.49
N TYR A 10 4.74 -23.75 -2.90
CA TYR A 10 5.09 -25.11 -2.49
C TYR A 10 5.57 -25.20 -1.04
N THR A 11 6.36 -24.23 -0.58
CA THR A 11 7.00 -24.28 0.75
C THR A 11 6.10 -23.78 1.86
N ALA A 12 5.25 -22.79 1.58
CA ALA A 12 4.51 -22.08 2.61
C ALA A 12 3.03 -22.49 2.69
N LEU A 13 2.45 -22.97 1.58
CA LEU A 13 0.99 -23.12 1.45
C LEU A 13 0.54 -24.58 1.30
N GLY A 14 1.50 -25.51 1.36
CA GLY A 14 1.27 -26.94 1.36
C GLY A 14 1.08 -27.53 -0.04
N PRO A 15 1.44 -28.81 -0.21
CA PRO A 15 1.40 -29.49 -1.51
C PRO A 15 -0.02 -29.59 -2.08
N SER A 16 -1.05 -29.71 -1.25
CA SER A 16 -2.45 -29.81 -1.71
C SER A 16 -2.95 -28.51 -2.37
N LEU A 17 -2.61 -27.35 -1.82
CA LEU A 17 -2.97 -26.06 -2.40
C LEU A 17 -2.11 -25.74 -3.63
N ALA A 18 -0.81 -26.09 -3.56
CA ALA A 18 0.08 -25.97 -4.71
C ALA A 18 -0.38 -26.85 -5.89
N VAL A 19 -0.83 -28.08 -5.62
CA VAL A 19 -1.46 -28.95 -6.62
C VAL A 19 -2.73 -28.28 -7.13
N HIS A 20 -3.64 -27.83 -6.27
CA HIS A 20 -4.85 -27.15 -6.71
C HIS A 20 -4.59 -25.97 -7.63
N TRP A 21 -3.62 -25.11 -7.33
CA TRP A 21 -3.28 -24.00 -8.22
C TRP A 21 -2.61 -24.44 -9.52
N ALA A 22 -1.77 -25.47 -9.49
CA ALA A 22 -1.24 -26.06 -10.71
C ALA A 22 -2.38 -26.68 -11.53
N GLN A 23 -3.39 -27.23 -10.88
CA GLN A 23 -4.61 -27.75 -11.49
C GLN A 23 -5.47 -26.64 -12.09
N GLU A 24 -5.84 -25.64 -11.30
CA GLU A 24 -6.59 -24.47 -11.74
C GLU A 24 -5.90 -23.74 -12.90
N SER A 25 -4.58 -23.57 -12.88
CA SER A 25 -3.86 -22.94 -13.99
C SER A 25 -3.96 -23.71 -15.32
N LYS A 26 -4.12 -25.04 -15.25
CA LYS A 26 -4.26 -25.91 -16.43
C LYS A 26 -5.72 -26.02 -16.90
N VAL A 27 -6.66 -25.99 -15.97
CA VAL A 27 -8.11 -26.17 -16.24
C VAL A 27 -8.81 -24.82 -16.47
N GLY A 28 -8.27 -23.72 -15.93
CA GLY A 28 -8.83 -22.37 -15.97
C GLY A 28 -9.17 -21.85 -17.37
N PRO A 29 -8.32 -22.04 -18.41
CA PRO A 29 -8.68 -21.70 -19.78
C PRO A 29 -9.94 -22.44 -20.26
N TYR A 30 -10.07 -23.72 -19.93
CA TYR A 30 -11.23 -24.54 -20.29
C TYR A 30 -12.50 -24.10 -19.56
N LEU A 31 -12.40 -23.76 -18.26
CA LEU A 31 -13.54 -23.25 -17.48
C LEU A 31 -14.01 -21.88 -17.99
N ARG A 32 -13.08 -20.96 -18.30
CA ARG A 32 -13.42 -19.67 -18.91
C ARG A 32 -14.10 -19.86 -20.26
N ARG A 33 -13.56 -20.74 -21.10
CA ARG A 33 -14.19 -21.10 -22.39
C ARG A 33 -15.58 -21.70 -22.19
N ARG A 34 -15.75 -22.64 -21.25
CA ARG A 34 -17.06 -23.22 -20.92
C ARG A 34 -18.11 -22.17 -20.54
N ASN A 35 -17.71 -21.10 -19.84
CA ASN A 35 -18.61 -20.04 -19.43
C ASN A 35 -18.97 -19.06 -20.57
N SER A 36 -18.13 -18.92 -21.61
CA SER A 36 -18.45 -18.09 -22.79
C SER A 36 -19.34 -18.82 -23.81
N LEU A 37 -19.23 -20.15 -23.87
CA LEU A 37 -19.94 -20.99 -24.84
C LEU A 37 -21.47 -20.86 -24.83
N PRO A 38 -22.19 -20.74 -23.69
CA PRO A 38 -23.65 -20.57 -23.69
C PRO A 38 -24.12 -19.31 -24.42
N THR A 39 -23.40 -18.20 -24.28
CA THR A 39 -23.70 -16.94 -24.97
C THR A 39 -23.45 -17.07 -26.48
N GLU A 40 -22.35 -17.73 -26.86
CA GLU A 40 -22.02 -18.01 -28.27
C GLU A 40 -23.04 -18.97 -28.90
N LEU A 41 -23.47 -19.99 -28.16
CA LEU A 41 -24.47 -20.96 -28.59
C LEU A 41 -25.82 -20.28 -28.83
N GLY A 42 -26.24 -19.40 -27.92
CA GLY A 42 -27.45 -18.59 -28.08
C GLY A 42 -27.41 -17.66 -29.29
N ALA A 43 -26.25 -17.08 -29.60
CA ALA A 43 -26.04 -16.28 -30.80
C ALA A 43 -26.04 -17.14 -32.09
N ALA A 44 -25.43 -18.33 -32.06
CA ALA A 44 -25.32 -19.23 -33.21
C ALA A 44 -26.67 -19.88 -33.60
N THR A 45 -27.56 -20.14 -32.63
CA THR A 45 -28.89 -20.70 -32.87
C THR A 45 -29.78 -19.87 -33.80
N GLN A 46 -29.44 -18.61 -34.06
CA GLN A 46 -30.20 -17.72 -34.94
C GLN A 46 -29.68 -17.67 -36.40
N GLY A 47 -28.58 -18.36 -36.75
CA GLY A 47 -27.97 -18.15 -38.08
C GLY A 47 -27.16 -19.29 -38.71
N ASP A 48 -26.59 -20.24 -37.95
CA ASP A 48 -25.75 -21.29 -38.54
C ASP A 48 -25.77 -22.63 -37.76
N PRO A 49 -26.43 -23.68 -38.29
CA PRO A 49 -26.54 -24.97 -37.62
C PRO A 49 -25.21 -25.73 -37.51
N ARG A 50 -24.24 -25.50 -38.42
CA ARG A 50 -22.91 -26.15 -38.31
C ARG A 50 -22.12 -25.60 -37.14
N LYS A 51 -22.23 -24.29 -36.92
CA LYS A 51 -21.56 -23.60 -35.81
C LYS A 51 -22.13 -24.02 -34.45
N VAL A 52 -23.43 -24.33 -34.39
CA VAL A 52 -24.05 -24.91 -33.18
C VAL A 52 -23.46 -26.29 -32.88
N GLU A 53 -23.28 -27.14 -33.89
CA GLU A 53 -22.71 -28.49 -33.74
C GLU A 53 -21.23 -28.43 -33.29
N GLU A 54 -20.43 -27.51 -33.85
CA GLU A 54 -19.05 -27.27 -33.42
C GLU A 54 -18.96 -26.82 -31.96
N LEU A 55 -19.79 -25.86 -31.53
CA LEU A 55 -19.80 -25.35 -30.16
C LEU A 55 -20.25 -26.43 -29.16
N LEU A 56 -21.24 -27.25 -29.52
CA LEU A 56 -21.67 -28.38 -28.68
C LEU A 56 -20.57 -29.45 -28.56
N GLN A 57 -19.86 -29.73 -29.64
CA GLN A 57 -18.70 -30.63 -29.61
C GLN A 57 -17.58 -30.05 -28.73
N GLU A 58 -17.35 -28.74 -28.77
CA GLU A 58 -16.38 -28.06 -27.92
C GLU A 58 -16.76 -28.16 -26.44
N VAL A 59 -18.04 -27.94 -26.08
CA VAL A 59 -18.54 -28.16 -24.71
C VAL A 59 -18.27 -29.59 -24.26
N SER A 60 -18.60 -30.59 -25.09
CA SER A 60 -18.36 -32.01 -24.78
C SER A 60 -16.87 -32.31 -24.59
N ASN A 61 -16.00 -31.75 -25.43
CA ASN A 61 -14.55 -31.94 -25.32
C ASN A 61 -14.01 -31.34 -24.02
N ILE A 62 -14.52 -30.16 -23.62
CA ILE A 62 -14.18 -29.51 -22.36
C ILE A 62 -14.66 -30.34 -21.18
N GLU A 63 -15.90 -30.83 -21.20
CA GLU A 63 -16.43 -31.69 -20.14
C GLU A 63 -15.62 -32.97 -19.99
N ASP A 64 -15.22 -33.61 -21.10
CA ASP A 64 -14.36 -34.79 -21.06
C ASP A 64 -12.98 -34.48 -20.48
N HIS A 65 -12.40 -33.32 -20.81
CA HIS A 65 -11.09 -32.92 -20.30
C HIS A 65 -11.12 -32.54 -18.81
N VAL A 66 -12.18 -31.87 -18.36
CA VAL A 66 -12.28 -31.31 -17.00
C VAL A 66 -12.91 -32.29 -16.02
N VAL A 67 -13.94 -33.03 -16.43
CA VAL A 67 -14.77 -33.88 -15.56
C VAL A 67 -14.37 -35.35 -15.63
N ARG A 68 -14.01 -35.86 -16.82
CA ARG A 68 -13.70 -37.30 -17.00
C ARG A 68 -12.22 -37.65 -16.89
N SER A 69 -11.35 -36.66 -16.73
CA SER A 69 -9.96 -36.92 -16.42
C SER A 69 -9.81 -37.31 -14.95
N ASP A 70 -9.26 -38.50 -14.70
CA ASP A 70 -8.98 -39.08 -13.36
C ASP A 70 -8.01 -38.24 -12.49
N PHE A 71 -7.59 -37.05 -12.97
CA PHE A 71 -6.46 -36.30 -12.45
C PHE A 71 -6.81 -34.96 -11.78
N TRP A 72 -8.08 -34.52 -11.81
CA TRP A 72 -8.41 -33.16 -11.39
C TRP A 72 -9.39 -33.10 -10.23
N LEU A 73 -8.97 -32.33 -9.21
CA LEU A 73 -9.68 -31.92 -8.00
C LEU A 73 -9.83 -32.99 -6.91
N GLY A 74 -8.84 -33.03 -6.01
CA GLY A 74 -9.18 -33.15 -4.60
C GLY A 74 -9.98 -31.90 -4.22
N ALA A 75 -11.21 -32.08 -3.72
CA ALA A 75 -12.06 -30.97 -3.34
C ALA A 75 -11.39 -30.17 -2.21
N LEU A 76 -10.79 -29.02 -2.53
CA LEU A 76 -10.45 -28.04 -1.52
C LEU A 76 -11.77 -27.56 -0.93
N GLN A 77 -11.91 -27.78 0.37
CA GLN A 77 -13.04 -27.26 1.11
C GLN A 77 -12.92 -25.75 1.17
N SER A 78 -14.01 -25.03 0.92
CA SER A 78 -14.09 -23.59 1.17
C SER A 78 -14.76 -23.31 2.50
N THR A 79 -14.47 -22.13 3.05
CA THR A 79 -15.14 -21.56 4.21
C THR A 79 -15.89 -20.33 3.74
N LEU A 80 -17.21 -20.35 3.90
CA LEU A 80 -18.06 -19.22 3.57
C LEU A 80 -18.08 -18.21 4.72
N LEU A 81 -17.62 -16.99 4.45
CA LEU A 81 -17.72 -15.84 5.33
C LEU A 81 -18.91 -14.98 4.90
N ARG A 82 -19.86 -14.76 5.82
CA ARG A 82 -20.99 -13.87 5.61
C ARG A 82 -20.78 -12.54 6.31
N LEU A 83 -20.94 -11.45 5.57
CA LEU A 83 -20.69 -10.08 6.03
C LEU A 83 -21.90 -9.20 5.79
N GLN A 84 -22.06 -8.20 6.66
CA GLN A 84 -23.10 -7.19 6.52
C GLN A 84 -22.48 -5.91 5.97
N ARG A 85 -22.91 -5.45 4.80
CA ARG A 85 -22.80 -4.02 4.47
C ARG A 85 -23.89 -3.31 5.25
N ASN A 86 -23.57 -2.20 5.90
CA ASN A 86 -24.51 -1.49 6.76
C ASN A 86 -25.79 -1.16 5.97
N SER A 87 -26.82 -1.99 6.12
CA SER A 87 -28.11 -1.79 5.47
C SER A 87 -28.73 -0.62 6.21
N GLY A 88 -29.05 0.47 5.52
CA GLY A 88 -29.65 1.67 6.09
C GLY A 88 -30.96 1.39 6.85
N ARG A 89 -30.85 0.88 8.07
CA ARG A 89 -31.92 0.86 9.04
C ARG A 89 -31.89 2.21 9.72
N GLN A 90 -32.79 3.05 9.26
CA GLN A 90 -33.38 4.14 10.04
C GLN A 90 -33.80 3.57 11.41
N ASP A 91 -32.93 3.65 12.40
CA ASP A 91 -33.31 3.84 13.79
C ASP A 91 -32.38 4.92 14.33
N SER A 92 -32.74 6.14 13.97
CA SER A 92 -32.23 7.38 14.54
C SER A 92 -32.67 7.45 16.00
N LEU A 93 -31.90 6.84 16.89
CA LEU A 93 -31.92 7.14 18.32
C LEU A 93 -30.51 6.87 18.86
N ILE A 94 -29.74 7.95 19.02
CA ILE A 94 -28.41 8.11 19.63
C ILE A 94 -27.33 8.49 18.61
N CYS A 95 -27.30 9.78 18.26
CA CYS A 95 -26.05 10.51 18.05
C CYS A 95 -26.35 12.01 18.11
N ASP A 96 -26.51 12.51 19.34
CA ASP A 96 -26.38 13.93 19.60
C ASP A 96 -25.13 14.12 20.47
N VAL A 97 -24.32 15.12 20.12
CA VAL A 97 -23.10 15.60 20.79
C VAL A 97 -21.80 14.80 20.56
N THR A 98 -21.23 14.87 19.35
CA THR A 98 -19.82 15.24 19.02
C THR A 98 -19.51 14.83 17.58
N GLY A 99 -19.42 15.80 16.65
CA GLY A 99 -18.86 15.64 15.29
C GLY A 99 -19.40 14.44 14.49
N GLU A 100 -20.46 14.64 13.70
CA GLU A 100 -21.16 13.60 12.94
C GLU A 100 -20.21 12.76 12.06
N ALA A 101 -19.98 11.49 12.45
CA ALA A 101 -19.42 10.48 11.56
C ALA A 101 -20.43 10.20 10.45
N SER A 102 -19.97 10.19 9.19
CA SER A 102 -20.89 9.92 8.07
C SER A 102 -21.42 8.48 8.14
N SER A 103 -22.56 8.23 7.49
CA SER A 103 -23.11 6.87 7.39
C SER A 103 -22.13 5.89 6.73
N GLU A 104 -21.25 6.38 5.86
CA GLU A 104 -20.20 5.60 5.21
C GLU A 104 -19.08 5.25 6.19
N ASP A 105 -18.63 6.20 7.02
CA ASP A 105 -17.57 5.96 8.02
C ASP A 105 -17.98 4.91 9.06
N LEU A 106 -19.26 4.91 9.46
CA LEU A 106 -19.85 3.89 10.33
C LEU A 106 -19.89 2.51 9.67
N ALA A 107 -20.14 2.47 8.35
CA ALA A 107 -20.15 1.21 7.59
C ALA A 107 -18.73 0.63 7.46
N ASP A 108 -17.73 1.47 7.21
CA ASP A 108 -16.32 1.07 7.13
C ASP A 108 -15.82 0.50 8.47
N GLU A 109 -16.12 1.14 9.60
CA GLU A 109 -15.76 0.59 10.91
C GLU A 109 -16.44 -0.75 11.21
N LEU A 110 -17.72 -0.89 10.86
CA LEU A 110 -18.42 -2.17 11.02
C LEU A 110 -17.76 -3.26 10.15
N LEU A 111 -17.43 -2.95 8.90
CA LEU A 111 -16.74 -3.86 8.00
C LEU A 111 -15.38 -4.30 8.59
N LEU A 112 -14.59 -3.36 9.12
CA LEU A 112 -13.29 -3.66 9.74
C LEU A 112 -13.46 -4.56 10.96
N GLN A 113 -14.44 -4.29 11.84
CA GLN A 113 -14.72 -5.14 13.00
C GLN A 113 -15.12 -6.56 12.61
N GLN A 114 -15.98 -6.70 11.59
CA GLN A 114 -16.38 -8.02 11.07
C GLN A 114 -15.20 -8.76 10.45
N ALA A 115 -14.39 -8.06 9.65
CA ALA A 115 -13.21 -8.63 8.99
C ALA A 115 -12.14 -9.05 10.00
N GLU A 116 -11.87 -8.24 11.03
CA GLU A 116 -10.96 -8.57 12.14
C GLU A 116 -11.34 -9.89 12.81
N ALA A 117 -12.61 -9.99 13.24
CA ALA A 117 -13.13 -11.16 13.93
C ALA A 117 -13.20 -12.40 13.02
N ALA A 118 -13.39 -12.21 11.71
CA ALA A 118 -13.38 -13.27 10.73
C ALA A 118 -11.97 -13.81 10.49
N MET A 119 -11.00 -12.93 10.23
CA MET A 119 -9.62 -13.33 9.95
C MET A 119 -8.96 -14.02 11.14
N GLU A 120 -9.27 -13.60 12.37
CA GLU A 120 -8.79 -14.30 13.57
C GLU A 120 -9.23 -15.78 13.63
N ARG A 121 -10.43 -16.09 13.16
CA ARG A 121 -10.96 -17.47 13.16
C ARG A 121 -10.49 -18.28 11.95
N ILE A 122 -10.27 -17.61 10.81
CA ILE A 122 -9.99 -18.24 9.52
C ILE A 122 -8.48 -18.37 9.26
N ALA A 123 -7.64 -17.53 9.87
CA ALA A 123 -6.18 -17.55 9.73
C ALA A 123 -5.55 -18.96 9.80
N PRO A 124 -5.85 -19.81 10.81
CA PRO A 124 -5.24 -21.14 10.91
C PRO A 124 -5.80 -22.18 9.92
N SER A 125 -6.82 -21.85 9.12
CA SER A 125 -7.50 -22.78 8.23
C SER A 125 -6.80 -22.89 6.86
N ASP A 126 -6.70 -24.11 6.34
CA ASP A 126 -6.23 -24.40 4.97
C ASP A 126 -7.34 -24.37 3.91
N ARG A 127 -8.59 -24.18 4.33
CA ARG A 127 -9.75 -24.06 3.43
C ARG A 127 -9.74 -22.74 2.71
N LEU A 128 -10.11 -22.68 1.43
CA LEU A 128 -10.26 -21.43 0.65
C LEU A 128 -11.32 -20.50 1.25
N LEU A 129 -11.16 -19.19 1.12
CA LEU A 129 -12.13 -18.20 1.60
C LEU A 129 -13.11 -17.83 0.48
N GLU A 130 -14.40 -18.04 0.75
CA GLU A 130 -15.48 -17.50 -0.07
C GLU A 130 -16.23 -16.46 0.75
N VAL A 131 -16.49 -15.29 0.16
CA VAL A 131 -17.24 -14.22 0.81
C VAL A 131 -18.63 -14.10 0.18
N GLN A 132 -19.62 -13.84 1.03
CA GLN A 132 -20.97 -13.48 0.64
C GLN A 132 -21.44 -12.29 1.48
N PHE A 133 -21.92 -11.24 0.83
CA PHE A 133 -22.57 -10.12 1.51
C PHE A 133 -24.08 -10.39 1.62
N ASP A 134 -24.68 -10.03 2.76
CA ASP A 134 -26.08 -10.37 3.09
C ASP A 134 -27.12 -9.90 2.05
N THR A 135 -26.83 -8.84 1.30
CA THR A 135 -27.72 -8.30 0.26
C THR A 135 -27.45 -8.84 -1.14
N GLU A 136 -26.44 -9.70 -1.32
CA GLU A 136 -26.02 -10.22 -2.61
C GLU A 136 -26.35 -11.71 -2.75
N THR A 137 -26.95 -12.08 -3.88
CA THR A 137 -27.28 -13.47 -4.20
C THR A 137 -26.09 -14.26 -4.76
N GLY A 138 -24.97 -13.58 -5.03
CA GLY A 138 -23.74 -14.16 -5.57
C GLY A 138 -22.69 -14.49 -4.50
N PHE A 139 -21.94 -15.55 -4.76
CA PHE A 139 -20.70 -15.91 -4.05
C PHE A 139 -19.66 -16.33 -5.11
N GLY A 140 -18.38 -16.13 -4.84
CA GLY A 140 -17.32 -16.49 -5.78
C GLY A 140 -16.10 -15.57 -5.70
N SER A 141 -15.10 -15.83 -6.53
CA SER A 141 -13.81 -15.13 -6.50
C SER A 141 -13.92 -13.61 -6.69
N ALA A 142 -14.88 -13.13 -7.47
CA ALA A 142 -15.14 -11.70 -7.64
C ALA A 142 -15.63 -11.04 -6.33
N VAL A 143 -16.53 -11.70 -5.60
CA VAL A 143 -17.04 -11.20 -4.31
C VAL A 143 -15.94 -11.22 -3.25
N THR A 144 -15.15 -12.31 -3.21
CA THR A 144 -13.97 -12.39 -2.33
C THR A 144 -12.93 -11.31 -2.65
N ARG A 145 -12.71 -10.99 -3.94
CA ARG A 145 -11.83 -9.89 -4.35
C ARG A 145 -12.37 -8.53 -3.89
N SER A 146 -13.67 -8.29 -4.09
CA SER A 146 -14.35 -7.08 -3.60
C SER A 146 -14.17 -6.89 -2.10
N PHE A 147 -14.28 -7.98 -1.33
CA PHE A 147 -14.03 -7.93 0.11
C PHE A 147 -12.62 -7.40 0.46
N TYR A 148 -11.56 -7.90 -0.18
CA TYR A 148 -10.20 -7.38 0.07
C TYR A 148 -10.06 -5.91 -0.35
N ALA A 149 -10.72 -5.49 -1.43
CA ALA A 149 -10.71 -4.10 -1.88
C ALA A 149 -11.46 -3.16 -0.93
N GLU A 150 -12.65 -3.56 -0.46
CA GLU A 150 -13.45 -2.80 0.50
C GLU A 150 -12.74 -2.67 1.85
N VAL A 151 -12.14 -3.76 2.36
CA VAL A 151 -11.35 -3.72 3.59
C VAL A 151 -10.11 -2.83 3.41
N ALA A 152 -9.43 -2.87 2.26
CA ALA A 152 -8.31 -1.97 1.97
C ALA A 152 -8.75 -0.49 1.92
N GLY A 153 -9.90 -0.20 1.31
CA GLY A 153 -10.51 1.13 1.31
C GLY A 153 -10.81 1.62 2.72
N ALA A 154 -11.49 0.81 3.52
CA ALA A 154 -11.80 1.10 4.92
C ALA A 154 -10.54 1.30 5.78
N LEU A 155 -9.46 0.53 5.54
CA LEU A 155 -8.16 0.75 6.20
C LEU A 155 -7.48 2.05 5.77
N GLN A 156 -7.74 2.54 4.55
CA GLN A 156 -7.16 3.78 3.99
C GLN A 156 -8.04 5.02 4.27
N ASN A 157 -9.28 4.83 4.73
CA ASN A 157 -10.22 5.90 5.07
C ASN A 157 -9.65 6.75 6.24
N ARG A 158 -9.82 8.08 6.15
CA ARG A 158 -9.36 9.03 7.19
C ARG A 158 -10.14 8.90 8.49
N ALA A 159 -11.44 8.68 8.44
CA ALA A 159 -12.28 8.58 9.61
C ALA A 159 -11.92 7.37 10.47
N THR A 160 -11.68 6.22 9.83
CA THR A 160 -11.22 5.01 10.50
C THR A 160 -9.79 5.18 11.04
N ASN A 161 -8.90 5.81 10.26
CA ASN A 161 -7.54 6.12 10.70
C ASN A 161 -7.50 7.13 11.88
N ARG A 162 -8.48 8.02 12.02
CA ARG A 162 -8.57 8.91 13.20
C ARG A 162 -8.97 8.15 14.47
N GLN A 163 -9.75 7.08 14.34
CA GLN A 163 -10.15 6.24 15.46
C GLN A 163 -9.01 5.30 15.89
N VAL A 164 -8.39 4.63 14.90
CA VAL A 164 -7.24 3.75 15.10
C VAL A 164 -6.12 4.22 14.17
N PRO A 165 -5.16 5.03 14.67
CA PRO A 165 -4.13 5.65 13.84
C PRO A 165 -3.08 4.64 13.39
N MET A 166 -3.32 4.05 12.23
CA MET A 166 -2.38 3.16 11.56
C MET A 166 -1.38 3.93 10.69
N TRP A 167 -1.85 4.98 10.03
CA TRP A 167 -1.13 5.68 8.97
C TRP A 167 -0.85 7.14 9.33
N VAL A 168 0.28 7.63 8.85
CA VAL A 168 0.64 9.05 8.89
C VAL A 168 -0.35 9.83 8.02
N GLU A 169 -0.84 10.95 8.52
CA GLU A 169 -1.75 11.79 7.76
C GLU A 169 -1.03 12.48 6.59
N ASP A 170 -1.75 12.67 5.48
CA ASP A 170 -1.26 13.42 4.33
C ASP A 170 -1.55 14.92 4.46
N ASP A 171 -0.96 15.75 3.57
CA ASP A 171 -1.14 17.21 3.62
C ASP A 171 -2.59 17.66 3.40
N SER A 172 -3.43 16.79 2.82
CA SER A 172 -4.86 17.04 2.63
C SER A 172 -5.68 16.86 3.91
N SER A 173 -5.06 16.42 5.02
CA SER A 173 -5.71 16.36 6.34
C SER A 173 -5.80 17.74 7.02
N GLY A 174 -4.91 18.67 6.66
CA GLY A 174 -4.90 20.05 7.14
C GLY A 174 -5.81 20.93 6.29
N GLY A 175 -6.89 21.45 6.88
CA GLY A 175 -7.84 22.35 6.25
C GLY A 175 -7.30 23.76 5.96
N HIS A 176 -6.18 23.89 5.24
CA HIS A 176 -5.82 25.12 4.57
C HIS A 176 -6.35 25.07 3.15
N SER A 177 -7.53 25.65 2.99
CA SER A 177 -8.23 25.88 1.73
C SER A 177 -7.33 26.62 0.74
N SER A 178 -6.54 25.89 -0.05
CA SER A 178 -6.20 26.35 -1.39
C SER A 178 -7.48 26.26 -2.23
N SER A 179 -7.86 27.38 -2.80
CA SER A 179 -9.10 27.70 -3.49
C SER A 179 -9.36 26.93 -4.80
N SER A 180 -9.21 25.61 -4.79
CA SER A 180 -9.74 24.72 -5.82
C SER A 180 -10.75 23.78 -5.16
N GLY A 181 -12.04 23.96 -5.46
CA GLY A 181 -13.18 23.35 -4.77
C GLY A 181 -13.35 21.83 -4.85
N GLY A 182 -12.30 21.05 -4.66
CA GLY A 182 -12.37 19.63 -4.33
C GLY A 182 -12.29 19.46 -2.83
N GLY A 183 -13.33 18.94 -2.19
CA GLY A 183 -13.27 18.55 -0.78
C GLY A 183 -12.13 17.56 -0.51
N ALA A 184 -11.63 17.52 0.73
CA ALA A 184 -10.60 16.56 1.13
C ALA A 184 -11.06 15.14 0.76
N SER A 185 -10.20 14.36 0.09
CA SER A 185 -10.53 12.98 -0.27
C SER A 185 -10.80 12.18 1.00
N GLN A 186 -11.85 11.35 1.01
CA GLN A 186 -12.17 10.44 2.12
C GLN A 186 -11.01 9.50 2.49
N HIS A 187 -10.15 9.18 1.52
CA HIS A 187 -9.00 8.30 1.67
C HIS A 187 -7.69 9.09 1.79
N LEU A 188 -6.73 8.54 2.54
CA LEU A 188 -5.36 9.04 2.61
C LEU A 188 -4.63 8.84 1.28
N ARG A 189 -3.92 9.86 0.79
CA ARG A 189 -3.22 9.88 -0.50
C ARG A 189 -1.76 10.31 -0.30
N CYS A 190 -0.95 9.38 0.18
CA CYS A 190 0.51 9.56 0.22
C CYS A 190 1.12 9.18 -1.13
N ARG A 191 1.96 10.04 -1.73
CA ARG A 191 2.53 9.81 -3.07
C ARG A 191 3.52 8.65 -3.12
N SER A 192 4.12 8.32 -1.97
CA SER A 192 5.09 7.24 -1.79
C SER A 192 4.49 5.99 -1.13
N GLY A 193 3.16 5.91 -1.06
CA GLY A 193 2.44 4.90 -0.28
C GLY A 193 2.25 5.31 1.18
N LEU A 194 1.40 4.56 1.90
CA LEU A 194 1.07 4.77 3.29
C LEU A 194 2.29 4.50 4.18
N TRP A 195 2.53 5.44 5.09
CA TRP A 195 3.55 5.34 6.12
C TRP A 195 2.90 4.93 7.43
N VAL A 196 3.52 4.01 8.16
CA VAL A 196 3.04 3.62 9.50
C VAL A 196 3.14 4.81 10.43
N ARG A 197 2.05 5.15 11.12
CA ARG A 197 2.05 6.18 12.15
C ARG A 197 2.89 5.71 13.33
N PRO A 198 4.00 6.39 13.66
CA PRO A 198 4.71 6.11 14.88
C PRO A 198 3.85 6.53 16.08
N LEU A 199 3.84 5.71 17.12
CA LEU A 199 3.03 5.89 18.31
C LEU A 199 3.92 5.90 19.56
N PRO A 200 3.73 6.86 20.49
CA PRO A 200 4.44 6.85 21.76
C PRO A 200 4.19 5.54 22.53
N LEU A 201 5.18 5.11 23.33
CA LEU A 201 5.08 3.84 24.08
C LEU A 201 3.85 3.78 25.01
N ASN A 202 3.43 4.92 25.56
CA ASN A 202 2.36 5.00 26.55
C ASN A 202 1.05 5.60 26.00
N CYS A 203 0.83 5.63 24.69
CA CYS A 203 -0.42 6.17 24.14
C CYS A 203 -1.57 5.16 24.23
N SER A 204 -2.79 5.62 24.53
CA SER A 204 -3.97 4.77 24.73
C SER A 204 -4.41 4.03 23.47
N VAL A 205 -4.10 4.57 22.29
CA VAL A 205 -4.48 4.01 20.99
C VAL A 205 -3.52 2.92 20.49
N ARG A 206 -2.38 2.71 21.17
CA ARG A 206 -1.33 1.79 20.73
C ARG A 206 -1.83 0.35 20.61
N GLU A 207 -2.49 -0.17 21.64
CA GLU A 207 -3.00 -1.54 21.64
C GLU A 207 -4.03 -1.78 20.52
N ALA A 208 -4.87 -0.78 20.25
CA ALA A 208 -5.83 -0.85 19.15
C ALA A 208 -5.13 -0.88 17.79
N ALA A 209 -4.11 -0.04 17.59
CA ALA A 209 -3.31 -0.03 16.38
C ALA A 209 -2.56 -1.36 16.19
N GLU A 210 -1.90 -1.88 17.23
CA GLU A 210 -1.21 -3.17 17.20
C GLU A 210 -2.17 -4.31 16.82
N ARG A 211 -3.37 -4.37 17.42
CA ARG A 211 -4.41 -5.35 17.02
C ARG A 211 -4.81 -5.22 15.54
N ARG A 212 -5.00 -3.99 15.05
CA ARG A 212 -5.35 -3.72 13.65
C ARG A 212 -4.20 -4.10 12.69
N PHE A 213 -2.95 -3.91 13.09
CA PHE A 213 -1.78 -4.40 12.32
C PHE A 213 -1.68 -5.92 12.32
N ARG A 214 -1.96 -6.60 13.43
CA ARG A 214 -2.04 -8.07 13.47
C ARG A 214 -3.14 -8.61 12.55
N PHE A 215 -4.30 -7.97 12.55
CA PHE A 215 -5.34 -8.23 11.57
C PHE A 215 -4.86 -8.05 10.13
N LEU A 216 -4.18 -6.94 9.82
CA LEU A 216 -3.63 -6.69 8.49
C LEU A 216 -2.63 -7.80 8.08
N GLY A 217 -1.82 -8.30 9.01
CA GLY A 217 -0.94 -9.45 8.79
C GLY A 217 -1.71 -10.70 8.38
N ARG A 218 -2.77 -11.05 9.14
CA ARG A 218 -3.66 -12.18 8.83
C ARG A 218 -4.35 -12.00 7.47
N LEU A 219 -4.86 -10.80 7.20
CA LEU A 219 -5.54 -10.46 5.94
C LEU A 219 -4.60 -10.62 4.74
N VAL A 220 -3.37 -10.11 4.82
CA VAL A 220 -2.35 -10.25 3.78
C VAL A 220 -1.95 -11.71 3.59
N GLY A 221 -1.69 -12.43 4.69
CA GLY A 221 -1.38 -13.86 4.62
C GLY A 221 -2.50 -14.65 3.96
N ARG A 222 -3.75 -14.33 4.31
CA ARG A 222 -4.94 -14.96 3.74
C ARG A 222 -5.10 -14.65 2.26
N ALA A 223 -4.95 -13.39 1.86
CA ALA A 223 -5.01 -12.99 0.45
C ALA A 223 -3.97 -13.74 -0.38
N LEU A 224 -2.70 -13.75 0.07
CA LEU A 224 -1.62 -14.47 -0.60
C LEU A 224 -1.88 -15.98 -0.69
N LYS A 225 -2.39 -16.57 0.39
CA LYS A 225 -2.75 -17.99 0.46
C LYS A 225 -3.86 -18.36 -0.51
N ASP A 226 -4.78 -17.45 -0.79
CA ASP A 226 -5.90 -17.68 -1.71
C ASP A 226 -5.65 -17.16 -3.13
N GLY A 227 -4.49 -16.52 -3.38
CA GLY A 227 -4.14 -15.97 -4.69
C GLY A 227 -4.75 -14.60 -4.99
N PHE A 228 -5.18 -13.85 -3.96
CA PHE A 228 -5.63 -12.47 -4.05
C PHE A 228 -4.54 -11.47 -3.65
N ILE A 229 -4.80 -10.20 -3.94
CA ILE A 229 -4.05 -9.05 -3.43
C ILE A 229 -4.90 -8.29 -2.42
N VAL A 230 -4.26 -7.53 -1.55
CA VAL A 230 -4.90 -6.51 -0.69
C VAL A 230 -4.51 -5.16 -1.29
N PRO A 231 -5.39 -4.47 -2.05
CA PRO A 231 -5.03 -3.29 -2.84
C PRO A 231 -4.82 -2.00 -2.01
N LEU A 232 -4.18 -2.14 -0.85
CA LEU A 232 -3.78 -1.10 0.07
C LEU A 232 -2.41 -0.54 -0.37
N PRO A 233 -2.24 0.78 -0.58
CA PRO A 233 -1.00 1.37 -1.07
C PRO A 233 0.11 1.40 -0.02
N LEU A 234 0.69 0.25 0.35
CA LEU A 234 1.82 0.21 1.29
C LEU A 234 3.12 0.57 0.57
N GLY A 235 3.95 1.43 1.17
CA GLY A 235 5.25 1.81 0.61
C GLY A 235 6.29 0.67 0.70
N GLU A 236 7.30 0.67 -0.16
CA GLU A 236 8.38 -0.33 -0.16
C GLU A 236 9.08 -0.44 1.22
N VAL A 237 9.26 0.69 1.88
CA VAL A 237 9.88 0.78 3.22
C VAL A 237 9.13 -0.10 4.22
N PHE A 238 7.80 -0.21 4.12
CA PHE A 238 7.02 -1.08 4.99
C PHE A 238 7.51 -2.54 4.92
N PHE A 239 7.65 -3.09 3.71
CA PHE A 239 8.06 -4.49 3.49
C PHE A 239 9.54 -4.73 3.80
N ALA A 240 10.40 -3.78 3.47
CA ALA A 240 11.83 -3.83 3.82
C ALA A 240 12.02 -3.97 5.34
N ARG A 241 11.25 -3.20 6.12
CA ARG A 241 11.31 -3.18 7.59
C ARG A 241 10.61 -4.39 8.20
N THR A 242 9.39 -4.67 7.75
CA THR A 242 8.53 -5.70 8.37
C THR A 242 8.92 -7.10 7.96
N LEU A 243 9.14 -7.41 6.68
CA LEU A 243 9.31 -8.80 6.22
C LEU A 243 10.78 -9.18 6.08
N LEU A 244 11.60 -8.24 5.58
CA LEU A 244 13.02 -8.49 5.31
C LEU A 244 13.95 -8.18 6.49
N GLY A 245 13.42 -7.57 7.57
CA GLY A 245 14.19 -7.22 8.76
C GLY A 245 15.34 -6.23 8.48
N GLN A 246 15.27 -5.48 7.37
CA GLN A 246 16.29 -4.51 7.02
C GLN A 246 16.26 -3.42 8.09
N LYS A 247 17.37 -3.28 8.82
CA LYS A 247 17.54 -2.21 9.79
C LYS A 247 17.56 -0.88 9.04
N PRO A 248 17.04 0.20 9.64
CA PRO A 248 17.17 1.48 8.99
C PRO A 248 18.67 1.81 9.05
N SER A 249 19.27 2.10 7.90
CA SER A 249 20.72 2.29 7.78
C SER A 249 21.19 3.24 8.89
N LYS A 250 21.93 2.72 9.87
CA LYS A 250 22.45 3.58 10.95
C LYS A 250 23.30 4.65 10.27
N LEU A 251 23.15 5.87 10.75
CA LEU A 251 23.80 7.07 10.25
C LEU A 251 25.35 7.03 10.23
N HIS A 252 25.96 5.91 10.63
CA HIS A 252 27.37 5.73 10.94
C HIS A 252 28.14 4.69 10.10
N GLU A 253 27.53 3.96 9.16
CA GLU A 253 28.25 2.91 8.41
C GLU A 253 28.54 3.31 6.96
N LYS A 254 29.67 4.02 6.77
CA LYS A 254 30.62 4.05 5.61
C LYS A 254 30.12 3.89 4.15
N ARG A 255 28.82 3.95 3.87
CA ARG A 255 28.21 4.10 2.54
C ARG A 255 27.33 5.35 2.57
N ARG A 256 27.48 6.15 1.53
CA ARG A 256 26.96 7.51 1.34
C ARG A 256 25.43 7.66 1.27
N GLU A 257 24.63 6.72 1.75
CA GLU A 257 23.17 6.93 1.81
C GLU A 257 22.56 6.30 3.07
N PRO A 258 22.60 7.01 4.21
CA PRO A 258 21.59 6.83 5.23
C PRO A 258 20.37 7.71 4.87
N LEU A 259 19.18 7.42 5.41
CA LEU A 259 17.98 8.30 5.44
C LEU A 259 16.88 8.13 4.38
N ALA A 260 16.88 7.06 3.58
CA ALA A 260 15.68 6.69 2.78
C ALA A 260 14.46 6.28 3.65
N SER A 261 14.59 6.30 4.98
CA SER A 261 13.62 5.81 5.96
C SER A 261 12.73 6.89 6.57
N LEU A 262 13.01 8.18 6.34
CA LEU A 262 12.14 9.28 6.77
C LEU A 262 11.35 9.83 5.56
N PRO A 263 10.13 10.34 5.76
CA PRO A 263 9.40 11.03 4.70
C PRO A 263 10.22 12.21 4.15
N ARG A 264 10.41 12.25 2.84
CA ARG A 264 11.15 13.32 2.15
C ARG A 264 10.22 14.42 1.65
N PRO A 265 10.74 15.64 1.41
CA PRO A 265 9.98 16.69 0.73
C PRO A 265 9.28 16.19 -0.54
N GLY A 266 7.96 16.42 -0.62
CA GLY A 266 7.11 15.95 -1.71
C GLY A 266 6.54 14.53 -1.57
N ALA A 267 6.76 13.84 -0.46
CA ALA A 267 6.08 12.57 -0.12
C ALA A 267 4.57 12.74 0.10
N GLY A 268 4.14 13.96 0.46
CA GLY A 268 2.77 14.38 0.75
C GLY A 268 2.28 13.97 2.13
N CYS A 269 3.13 13.95 3.17
CA CYS A 269 2.70 13.52 4.51
C CYS A 269 3.36 14.25 5.69
N ALA A 270 2.70 14.21 6.85
CA ALA A 270 3.19 14.80 8.09
C ALA A 270 4.52 14.14 8.50
N GLY A 271 5.66 14.76 8.20
CA GLY A 271 6.99 14.21 8.46
C GLY A 271 8.07 14.63 7.48
N GLU A 272 7.73 15.26 6.35
CA GLU A 272 8.71 15.70 5.33
C GLU A 272 9.84 16.56 5.88
N LEU A 273 9.52 17.41 6.87
CA LEU A 273 10.51 18.26 7.50
C LEU A 273 11.60 17.43 8.21
N CYS A 274 11.24 16.28 8.80
CA CYS A 274 12.24 15.40 9.42
C CYS A 274 13.22 14.88 8.37
N GLY A 275 12.73 14.50 7.18
CA GLY A 275 13.58 14.11 6.05
C GLY A 275 14.46 15.26 5.56
N ALA A 276 13.90 16.46 5.39
CA ALA A 276 14.65 17.65 4.99
C ALA A 276 15.79 17.99 5.97
N LEU A 277 15.49 17.95 7.28
CA LEU A 277 16.47 18.19 8.34
C LEU A 277 17.55 17.11 8.37
N ALA A 278 17.18 15.86 8.07
CA ALA A 278 18.13 14.76 7.96
C ALA A 278 19.06 14.92 6.75
N ASP A 279 18.53 15.31 5.59
CA ASP A 279 19.33 15.60 4.39
C ASP A 279 20.27 16.79 4.63
N PHE A 280 19.80 17.84 5.32
CA PHE A 280 20.63 18.97 5.73
C PHE A 280 21.75 18.54 6.70
N ALA A 281 21.44 17.76 7.73
CA ALA A 281 22.43 17.25 8.67
C ALA A 281 23.49 16.36 7.97
N ALA A 282 23.07 15.54 7.00
CA ALA A 282 23.99 14.72 6.20
C ALA A 282 24.89 15.59 5.29
N ALA A 283 24.34 16.62 4.66
CA ALA A 283 25.10 17.57 3.85
C ALA A 283 26.11 18.35 4.71
N LEU A 284 25.70 18.80 5.90
CA LEU A 284 26.56 19.52 6.84
C LEU A 284 27.75 18.65 7.28
N ARG A 285 27.51 17.39 7.66
CA ARG A 285 28.59 16.44 8.01
C ARG A 285 29.56 16.21 6.84
N SER A 286 29.03 16.02 5.64
CA SER A 286 29.86 15.82 4.43
C SER A 286 30.71 17.06 4.11
N ALA A 287 30.14 18.25 4.28
CA ALA A 287 30.86 19.52 4.09
C ALA A 287 31.92 19.75 5.17
N GLU A 288 31.66 19.33 6.42
CA GLU A 288 32.60 19.41 7.53
C GLU A 288 33.83 18.52 7.30
N GLU A 289 33.62 17.28 6.88
CA GLU A 289 34.71 16.36 6.51
C GLU A 289 35.61 16.98 5.42
N LEU A 290 34.99 17.58 4.40
CA LEU A 290 35.70 18.26 3.32
C LEU A 290 36.44 19.51 3.81
N TYR A 291 35.84 20.30 4.69
CA TYR A 291 36.47 21.46 5.32
C TYR A 291 37.73 21.06 6.10
N CYS A 292 37.62 20.03 6.94
CA CYS A 292 38.75 19.50 7.70
C CYS A 292 39.86 18.99 6.78
N HIS A 293 39.49 18.26 5.72
CA HIS A 293 40.45 17.74 4.74
C HIS A 293 41.21 18.88 4.03
N LYS A 294 40.49 19.88 3.51
CA LYS A 294 41.09 21.04 2.84
C LYS A 294 42.03 21.84 3.75
N ARG A 295 41.73 21.93 5.05
CA ARG A 295 42.62 22.59 6.02
C ARG A 295 43.93 21.84 6.23
N ILE A 296 43.86 20.50 6.34
CA ILE A 296 45.05 19.66 6.45
C ILE A 296 45.92 19.81 5.19
N GLU A 297 45.31 19.73 4.00
CA GLU A 297 46.02 19.91 2.72
C GLU A 297 46.68 21.29 2.61
N ALA A 298 46.04 22.33 3.15
CA ALA A 298 46.59 23.69 3.19
C ALA A 298 47.67 23.89 4.28
N GLY A 299 48.03 22.87 5.06
CA GLY A 299 49.03 22.96 6.12
C GLY A 299 48.55 23.68 7.39
N LEU A 300 47.24 23.93 7.52
CA LEU A 300 46.63 24.66 8.66
C LEU A 300 46.27 23.74 9.84
N GLY A 301 46.52 22.43 9.72
CA GLY A 301 46.22 21.43 10.74
C GLY A 301 44.71 21.18 10.95
N TRP A 302 44.39 20.37 11.96
CA TRP A 302 43.00 20.09 12.35
C TRP A 302 42.38 21.33 13.01
N PRO A 303 41.14 21.72 12.65
CA PRO A 303 40.49 22.88 13.25
C PRO A 303 40.18 22.68 14.74
N SER A 304 40.17 23.77 15.51
CA SER A 304 39.72 23.75 16.90
C SER A 304 38.21 23.52 16.98
N ALA A 305 37.71 23.16 18.17
CA ALA A 305 36.27 23.00 18.39
C ALA A 305 35.49 24.31 18.16
N GLU A 306 36.06 25.45 18.53
CA GLU A 306 35.46 26.78 18.31
C GLU A 306 35.46 27.15 16.82
N GLU A 307 36.54 26.86 16.09
CA GLU A 307 36.61 27.09 14.64
C GLU A 307 35.55 26.25 13.91
N LEU A 308 35.40 24.97 14.26
CA LEU A 308 34.37 24.11 13.69
C LEU A 308 32.96 24.60 14.01
N GLN A 309 32.70 25.02 15.25
CA GLN A 309 31.40 25.58 15.62
C GLN A 309 31.09 26.87 14.86
N SER A 310 32.06 27.77 14.74
CA SER A 310 31.92 29.00 13.95
C SER A 310 31.66 28.68 12.48
N TRP A 311 32.37 27.69 11.92
CA TRP A 311 32.15 27.25 10.55
C TRP A 311 30.75 26.66 10.36
N ARG A 312 30.27 25.78 11.26
CA ARG A 312 28.91 25.23 11.20
C ARG A 312 27.85 26.34 11.21
N ARG A 313 27.96 27.31 12.11
CA ARG A 313 27.05 28.48 12.14
C ARG A 313 27.07 29.25 10.81
N SER A 314 28.23 29.39 10.18
CA SER A 314 28.31 30.04 8.86
C SER A 314 27.53 29.28 7.80
N GLN A 315 27.53 27.94 7.83
CA GLN A 315 26.73 27.11 6.91
C GLN A 315 25.23 27.26 7.18
N GLY A 316 24.81 27.39 8.44
CA GLY A 316 23.40 27.62 8.78
C GLY A 316 22.83 28.96 8.31
N ARG A 317 23.70 29.94 8.01
CA ARG A 317 23.35 31.28 7.52
C ARG A 317 23.34 31.40 6.00
N GLU A 318 23.80 30.38 5.29
CA GLU A 318 23.72 30.35 3.82
C GLU A 318 22.25 30.33 3.39
N ARG A 319 21.85 31.24 2.50
CA ARG A 319 20.45 31.40 2.05
C ARG A 319 20.07 30.39 0.97
N ASP A 320 20.33 29.11 1.22
CA ASP A 320 20.10 28.02 0.28
C ASP A 320 19.35 26.82 0.89
N PHE A 321 18.98 26.89 2.18
CA PHE A 321 18.31 25.77 2.85
C PHE A 321 16.98 25.42 2.18
N THR A 322 16.10 26.42 2.00
CA THR A 322 14.75 26.16 1.48
C THR A 322 14.75 25.73 0.02
N THR A 323 15.75 26.14 -0.76
CA THR A 323 15.86 25.76 -2.17
C THR A 323 16.50 24.38 -2.37
N ARG A 324 17.39 23.97 -1.46
CA ARG A 324 18.10 22.67 -1.56
C ARG A 324 17.36 21.52 -0.89
N PHE A 325 16.69 21.77 0.24
CA PHE A 325 16.21 20.71 1.13
C PHE A 325 14.70 20.68 1.32
N LEU A 326 13.94 21.69 0.86
CA LEU A 326 12.48 21.67 0.91
C LEU A 326 11.87 21.47 -0.48
N ALA A 327 10.57 21.20 -0.51
CA ALA A 327 9.82 21.08 -1.76
C ALA A 327 9.83 22.40 -2.55
N ALA A 328 9.84 22.29 -3.88
CA ALA A 328 9.83 23.46 -4.75
C ALA A 328 8.62 24.36 -4.47
N GLY A 329 8.88 25.67 -4.28
CA GLY A 329 7.85 26.64 -3.95
C GLY A 329 7.43 26.68 -2.47
N ALA A 330 8.13 25.98 -1.56
CA ALA A 330 7.85 26.03 -0.13
C ALA A 330 7.95 27.45 0.46
N THR A 331 8.81 28.30 -0.11
CA THR A 331 8.94 29.71 0.30
C THR A 331 9.06 30.64 -0.91
N PRO A 332 8.59 31.91 -0.81
CA PRO A 332 8.68 32.89 -1.90
C PRO A 332 10.13 33.28 -2.23
N GLU A 333 10.99 33.34 -1.21
CA GLU A 333 12.41 33.66 -1.34
C GLU A 333 13.26 32.56 -0.69
N PRO A 334 14.52 32.36 -1.17
CA PRO A 334 15.49 31.51 -0.50
C PRO A 334 15.80 32.02 0.91
N MET A 335 15.71 31.13 1.90
CA MET A 335 16.03 31.42 3.30
C MET A 335 17.19 30.55 3.78
N SER A 336 17.86 31.04 4.82
CA SER A 336 18.84 30.25 5.55
C SER A 336 18.17 29.24 6.49
N PHE A 337 18.93 28.26 6.96
CA PHE A 337 18.45 27.31 7.96
C PHE A 337 18.02 28.04 9.24
N GLU A 338 18.85 28.97 9.74
CA GLU A 338 18.55 29.73 10.97
C GLU A 338 17.26 30.56 10.84
N ASP A 339 17.07 31.24 9.70
CA ASP A 339 15.88 32.06 9.46
C ASP A 339 14.62 31.19 9.35
N TYR A 340 14.70 30.07 8.62
CA TYR A 340 13.55 29.19 8.41
C TYR A 340 13.13 28.48 9.71
N MET A 341 14.08 27.96 10.49
CA MET A 341 13.78 27.36 11.80
C MET A 341 13.12 28.36 12.75
N SER A 342 13.60 29.60 12.75
CA SER A 342 13.06 30.69 13.60
C SER A 342 11.67 31.12 13.15
N LEU A 343 11.43 31.22 11.84
CA LEU A 343 10.14 31.61 11.27
C LEU A 343 9.04 30.59 11.58
N VAL A 344 9.36 29.30 11.45
CA VAL A 344 8.39 28.22 11.57
C VAL A 344 8.24 27.75 13.03
N GLY A 345 9.24 28.00 13.88
CA GLY A 345 9.21 27.60 15.29
C GLY A 345 9.42 26.10 15.49
N VAL A 346 10.41 25.53 14.80
CA VAL A 346 10.68 24.09 14.81
C VAL A 346 11.39 23.68 16.11
N SER A 347 10.89 22.62 16.75
CA SER A 347 11.43 22.10 18.01
C SER A 347 11.51 20.56 18.00
N PHE A 348 11.94 19.96 19.11
CA PHE A 348 12.15 18.52 19.23
C PHE A 348 10.81 17.77 19.42
N LEU A 349 9.91 17.91 18.44
CA LEU A 349 8.60 17.27 18.36
C LEU A 349 8.58 16.18 17.28
N GLU A 350 7.58 15.29 17.31
CA GLU A 350 7.43 14.18 16.35
C GLU A 350 7.66 14.62 14.90
N THR A 351 6.94 15.62 14.41
CA THR A 351 7.09 16.09 13.01
C THR A 351 8.09 17.23 12.87
N GLY A 352 8.74 17.63 13.97
CA GLY A 352 9.46 18.90 14.12
C GLY A 352 8.54 20.11 14.38
N LEU A 353 7.28 20.04 13.95
CA LEU A 353 6.30 21.12 14.06
C LEU A 353 5.20 20.85 15.07
N SER A 354 4.86 19.58 15.26
CA SER A 354 3.71 19.13 16.03
C SER A 354 3.92 17.71 16.54
N GLY A 355 3.03 17.28 17.45
CA GLY A 355 3.06 15.97 18.08
C GLY A 355 3.74 15.98 19.45
N ALA A 356 3.98 14.79 20.00
CA ALA A 356 4.65 14.64 21.28
C ALA A 356 6.13 15.07 21.21
N PRO A 357 6.71 15.52 22.33
CA PRO A 357 8.14 15.80 22.40
C PRO A 357 8.97 14.51 22.30
N LEU A 358 10.03 14.55 21.51
CA LEU A 358 10.97 13.43 21.30
C LEU A 358 11.90 13.20 22.51
N CYS A 359 12.05 14.21 23.35
CA CYS A 359 12.84 14.16 24.58
C CYS A 359 12.24 15.07 25.67
N PRO A 360 12.60 14.91 26.95
CA PRO A 360 12.11 15.78 28.02
C PRO A 360 12.41 17.26 27.74
N GLY A 361 11.38 18.11 27.79
CA GLY A 361 11.49 19.53 27.44
C GLY A 361 11.69 19.81 25.94
N GLY A 362 11.52 18.81 25.07
CA GLY A 362 11.76 18.93 23.63
C GLY A 362 10.88 19.98 22.93
N ALA A 363 9.66 20.21 23.44
CA ALA A 363 8.74 21.21 22.90
C ALA A 363 9.29 22.64 22.99
N ASP A 364 10.08 22.94 24.04
CA ASP A 364 10.66 24.26 24.29
C ASP A 364 12.10 24.39 23.74
N ARG A 365 12.60 23.32 23.10
CA ARG A 365 13.96 23.24 22.60
C ARG A 365 13.98 23.49 21.09
N ALA A 366 14.40 24.68 20.69
CA ALA A 366 14.55 25.04 19.29
C ALA A 366 15.66 24.21 18.60
N ILE A 367 15.41 23.84 17.35
CA ILE A 367 16.42 23.18 16.51
C ILE A 367 17.39 24.24 15.96
N THR A 368 18.69 23.98 16.11
CA THR A 368 19.79 24.81 15.63
C THR A 368 20.79 23.96 14.84
N VAL A 369 21.72 24.60 14.14
CA VAL A 369 22.76 23.90 13.37
C VAL A 369 23.61 22.98 14.26
N GLU A 370 23.78 23.35 15.52
CA GLU A 370 24.57 22.59 16.48
C GLU A 370 23.85 21.33 16.97
N ASN A 371 22.51 21.33 16.99
CA ASN A 371 21.72 20.25 17.58
C ASN A 371 20.83 19.50 16.57
N VAL A 372 20.77 19.91 15.29
CA VAL A 372 19.96 19.26 14.25
C VAL A 372 20.32 17.78 14.09
N GLN A 373 21.59 17.43 14.28
CA GLN A 373 22.06 16.05 14.23
C GLN A 373 21.42 15.19 15.33
N GLU A 374 21.31 15.72 16.55
CA GLU A 374 20.64 15.04 17.66
C GLU A 374 19.13 14.92 17.43
N PHE A 375 18.50 15.97 16.92
CA PHE A 375 17.09 15.91 16.53
C PHE A 375 16.84 14.79 15.51
N VAL A 376 17.67 14.73 14.46
CA VAL A 376 17.54 13.72 13.39
C VAL A 376 17.70 12.30 13.94
N GLU A 377 18.62 12.08 14.87
CA GLU A 377 18.79 10.77 15.53
C GLU A 377 17.56 10.37 16.35
N LEU A 378 17.00 11.30 17.13
CA LEU A 378 15.78 11.06 17.92
C LEU A 378 14.55 10.87 17.03
N ALA A 379 14.39 11.71 16.01
CA ALA A 379 13.30 11.60 15.04
C ALA A 379 13.39 10.27 14.29
N HIS A 380 14.58 9.88 13.83
CA HIS A 380 14.79 8.60 13.18
C HIS A 380 14.45 7.41 14.11
N ALA A 381 14.91 7.45 15.36
CA ALA A 381 14.56 6.42 16.35
C ALA A 381 13.04 6.33 16.54
N TYR A 382 12.34 7.46 16.63
CA TYR A 382 10.90 7.49 16.78
C TYR A 382 10.15 7.00 15.52
N TRP A 383 10.42 7.58 14.36
CA TRP A 383 9.71 7.31 13.10
C TRP A 383 10.00 5.94 12.52
N CYS A 384 11.24 5.48 12.63
CA CYS A 384 11.69 4.30 11.92
C CYS A 384 11.82 3.08 12.83
N ASP A 385 12.05 3.26 14.13
CA ASP A 385 12.35 2.16 15.07
C ASP A 385 11.30 2.06 16.20
N ASP A 386 11.48 2.83 17.28
CA ASP A 386 10.74 2.68 18.54
C ASP A 386 9.24 2.94 18.41
N GLY A 387 8.86 3.98 17.67
CA GLY A 387 7.47 4.38 17.53
C GLY A 387 6.63 3.43 16.67
N VAL A 388 7.25 2.62 15.81
CA VAL A 388 6.55 1.70 14.91
C VAL A 388 6.72 0.22 15.27
N ARG A 389 7.66 -0.12 16.17
CA ARG A 389 8.05 -1.50 16.46
C ARG A 389 6.88 -2.41 16.83
N GLY A 390 5.98 -1.94 17.70
CA GLY A 390 4.85 -2.75 18.15
C GLY A 390 3.92 -3.10 17.00
N GLN A 391 3.58 -2.10 16.18
CA GLN A 391 2.78 -2.24 14.97
C GLN A 391 3.41 -3.22 13.98
N LEU A 392 4.72 -3.07 13.71
CA LEU A 392 5.43 -3.94 12.78
C LEU A 392 5.53 -5.39 13.29
N THR A 393 5.79 -5.57 14.59
CA THR A 393 5.80 -6.89 15.23
C THR A 393 4.43 -7.54 15.18
N ALA A 394 3.36 -6.81 15.52
CA ALA A 394 2.00 -7.33 15.48
C ALA A 394 1.59 -7.75 14.06
N PHE A 395 1.94 -6.96 13.04
CA PHE A 395 1.75 -7.36 11.64
C PHE A 395 2.48 -8.65 11.29
N ARG A 396 3.76 -8.78 11.68
CA ARG A 396 4.53 -10.01 11.46
C ARG A 396 3.88 -11.20 12.15
N GLU A 397 3.47 -11.08 13.41
CA GLU A 397 2.80 -12.15 14.16
C GLU A 397 1.51 -12.60 13.46
N GLY A 398 0.68 -11.65 13.02
CA GLY A 398 -0.56 -11.97 12.32
C GLY A 398 -0.33 -12.64 10.97
N LEU A 399 0.74 -12.26 10.26
CA LEU A 399 1.13 -12.92 9.01
C LEU A 399 1.63 -14.34 9.27
N ASP A 400 2.48 -14.52 10.28
CA ASP A 400 3.08 -15.81 10.67
C ASP A 400 2.04 -16.87 11.08
N GLU A 401 0.89 -16.42 11.60
CA GLU A 401 -0.27 -17.29 11.86
C GLU A 401 -0.86 -17.94 10.60
N VAL A 402 -0.59 -17.40 9.41
CA VAL A 402 -1.10 -17.91 8.13
C VAL A 402 0.03 -18.43 7.24
N ILE A 403 1.11 -17.67 7.12
CA ILE A 403 2.27 -17.93 6.25
C ILE A 403 3.54 -17.60 7.04
N PRO A 404 4.46 -18.56 7.25
CA PRO A 404 5.73 -18.31 7.93
C PRO A 404 6.51 -17.17 7.28
N VAL A 405 6.91 -16.17 8.07
CA VAL A 405 7.48 -14.92 7.51
C VAL A 405 8.82 -15.16 6.80
N GLU A 406 9.54 -16.22 7.15
CA GLU A 406 10.82 -16.60 6.52
C GLU A 406 10.67 -16.94 5.04
N CYS A 407 9.46 -17.32 4.61
CA CYS A 407 9.17 -17.64 3.22
C CYS A 407 9.28 -16.41 2.29
N PHE A 408 9.28 -15.19 2.84
CA PHE A 408 9.43 -13.95 2.10
C PHE A 408 10.90 -13.51 1.90
N SER A 409 11.86 -14.19 2.53
CA SER A 409 13.29 -13.83 2.49
C SER A 409 13.92 -13.82 1.09
N ALA A 410 13.33 -14.56 0.14
CA ALA A 410 13.82 -14.62 -1.23
C ALA A 410 13.36 -13.45 -2.12
N PHE A 411 12.49 -12.56 -1.64
CA PHE A 411 11.90 -11.47 -2.42
C PHE A 411 12.56 -10.12 -2.08
N SER A 412 12.60 -9.20 -3.05
CA SER A 412 12.90 -7.80 -2.75
C SER A 412 11.67 -7.10 -2.14
N ALA A 413 11.86 -5.96 -1.47
CA ALA A 413 10.77 -5.19 -0.90
C ALA A 413 9.78 -4.72 -1.98
N LEU A 414 10.29 -4.31 -3.15
CA LEU A 414 9.49 -3.98 -4.33
C LEU A 414 8.64 -5.18 -4.80
N GLU A 415 9.22 -6.37 -4.91
CA GLU A 415 8.48 -7.57 -5.32
C GLU A 415 7.40 -7.97 -4.31
N LEU A 416 7.66 -7.77 -3.01
CA LEU A 416 6.66 -7.99 -1.96
C LEU A 416 5.52 -7.00 -2.04
N ARG A 417 5.82 -5.71 -2.27
CA ARG A 417 4.83 -4.68 -2.53
C ARG A 417 3.93 -5.08 -3.69
N ASP A 418 4.50 -5.37 -4.86
CA ASP A 418 3.70 -5.71 -6.04
C ASP A 418 2.87 -6.97 -5.79
N MET A 419 3.44 -7.98 -5.13
CA MET A 419 2.76 -9.22 -4.82
C MET A 419 1.58 -9.07 -3.86
N ILE A 420 1.67 -8.16 -2.89
CA ILE A 420 0.67 -8.00 -1.83
C ILE A 420 -0.33 -6.91 -2.18
N CYS A 421 0.16 -5.77 -2.68
CA CYS A 421 -0.61 -4.55 -2.92
C CYS A 421 -1.10 -4.42 -4.37
N GLY A 422 -0.49 -5.17 -5.31
CA GLY A 422 -0.64 -4.91 -6.73
C GLY A 422 0.22 -3.73 -7.20
N GLU A 423 0.20 -3.50 -8.51
CA GLU A 423 1.03 -2.49 -9.18
C GLU A 423 0.42 -1.08 -9.04
N ASP A 424 1.26 -0.09 -8.74
CA ASP A 424 0.86 1.33 -8.56
C ASP A 424 0.48 1.99 -9.90
N SER A 425 1.21 1.64 -10.97
CA SER A 425 0.90 2.10 -12.32
C SER A 425 0.02 1.07 -13.02
N VAL A 426 -1.04 1.57 -13.66
CA VAL A 426 -2.01 0.77 -14.38
C VAL A 426 -1.68 1.00 -15.83
N GLU A 427 -0.75 0.18 -16.32
CA GLU A 427 -0.22 0.31 -17.66
C GLU A 427 -0.78 -0.79 -18.55
N TRP A 428 -1.26 -0.37 -19.72
CA TRP A 428 -1.61 -1.27 -20.80
C TRP A 428 -1.20 -0.65 -22.12
N GLY A 429 -0.61 -1.49 -22.97
CA GLY A 429 -0.35 -1.18 -24.37
C GLY A 429 -1.53 -1.57 -25.26
N GLU A 430 -1.54 -1.06 -26.49
CA GLU A 430 -2.55 -1.45 -27.49
C GLU A 430 -2.56 -2.97 -27.70
N GLN A 431 -1.38 -3.58 -27.85
CA GLN A 431 -1.26 -5.02 -28.06
C GLN A 431 -1.80 -5.83 -26.87
N GLU A 432 -1.51 -5.40 -25.64
CA GLU A 432 -2.03 -6.09 -24.44
C GLU A 432 -3.55 -5.99 -24.34
N LEU A 433 -4.13 -4.83 -24.66
CA LEU A 433 -5.58 -4.68 -24.72
C LEU A 433 -6.18 -5.62 -25.77
N LEU A 434 -5.58 -5.73 -26.96
CA LEU A 434 -6.06 -6.63 -28.01
C LEU A 434 -5.92 -8.11 -27.63
N ASP A 435 -4.85 -8.45 -26.91
CA ASP A 435 -4.60 -9.83 -26.48
C ASP A 435 -5.55 -10.28 -25.36
N HIS A 436 -6.07 -9.35 -24.55
CA HIS A 436 -6.86 -9.66 -23.34
C HIS A 436 -8.32 -9.20 -23.37
N LEU A 437 -8.70 -8.19 -24.16
CA LEU A 437 -10.10 -7.83 -24.37
C LEU A 437 -10.74 -8.75 -25.41
N ARG A 438 -11.75 -9.51 -24.98
CA ARG A 438 -12.50 -10.40 -25.86
C ARG A 438 -13.90 -9.82 -26.11
N PRO A 439 -14.19 -9.34 -27.34
CA PRO A 439 -15.54 -8.87 -27.66
C PRO A 439 -16.54 -10.03 -27.56
N SER A 440 -17.72 -9.75 -27.02
CA SER A 440 -18.79 -10.74 -26.84
C SER A 440 -20.14 -10.15 -27.28
N GLY A 441 -21.19 -10.96 -27.29
CA GLY A 441 -22.54 -10.51 -27.66
C GLY A 441 -22.68 -10.10 -29.13
N GLY A 442 -21.94 -10.72 -30.04
CA GLY A 442 -21.97 -10.42 -31.49
C GLY A 442 -21.02 -9.31 -31.93
N LEU A 443 -20.29 -8.68 -31.00
CA LEU A 443 -19.20 -7.76 -31.32
C LEU A 443 -17.96 -8.53 -31.80
N THR A 444 -17.15 -7.86 -32.61
CA THR A 444 -15.86 -8.35 -33.12
C THR A 444 -14.79 -7.28 -32.94
N GLU A 445 -13.52 -7.64 -33.12
CA GLU A 445 -12.40 -6.68 -33.09
C GLU A 445 -12.52 -5.59 -34.18
N GLN A 446 -13.30 -5.85 -35.22
CA GLN A 446 -13.60 -4.92 -36.31
C GLN A 446 -14.82 -4.04 -36.04
N SER A 447 -15.53 -4.26 -34.93
CA SER A 447 -16.71 -3.47 -34.59
C SER A 447 -16.30 -2.06 -34.18
N PRO A 448 -16.95 -1.00 -34.70
CA PRO A 448 -16.60 0.38 -34.35
C PRO A 448 -16.62 0.63 -32.84
N SER A 449 -17.59 0.07 -32.12
CA SER A 449 -17.68 0.19 -30.65
C SER A 449 -16.49 -0.43 -29.92
N TYR A 450 -15.94 -1.55 -30.41
CA TYR A 450 -14.75 -2.17 -29.84
C TYR A 450 -13.52 -1.29 -30.07
N GLN A 451 -13.33 -0.81 -31.30
CA GLN A 451 -12.21 0.06 -31.65
C GLN A 451 -12.27 1.39 -30.89
N HIS A 452 -13.46 1.97 -30.71
CA HIS A 452 -13.65 3.16 -29.87
C HIS A 452 -13.29 2.90 -28.40
N LEU A 453 -13.68 1.76 -27.85
CA LEU A 453 -13.32 1.39 -26.47
C LEU A 453 -11.80 1.30 -26.32
N VAL A 454 -11.11 0.59 -27.23
CA VAL A 454 -9.64 0.48 -27.19
C VAL A 454 -8.98 1.85 -27.29
N ALA A 455 -9.44 2.71 -28.21
CA ALA A 455 -8.90 4.06 -28.38
C ALA A 455 -9.06 4.91 -27.11
N VAL A 456 -10.24 4.87 -26.46
CA VAL A 456 -10.47 5.58 -25.20
C VAL A 456 -9.58 5.04 -24.09
N LEU A 457 -9.43 3.71 -23.97
CA LEU A 457 -8.55 3.11 -22.96
C LEU A 457 -7.09 3.50 -23.13
N LEU A 458 -6.61 3.66 -24.36
CA LEU A 458 -5.25 4.12 -24.64
C LEU A 458 -5.02 5.58 -24.25
N ASP A 459 -6.03 6.43 -24.44
CA ASP A 459 -5.99 7.87 -24.14
C ASP A 459 -6.18 8.19 -22.64
N MET A 460 -6.62 7.23 -21.83
CA MET A 460 -6.79 7.43 -20.39
C MET A 460 -5.47 7.75 -19.68
N ASP A 461 -5.50 8.79 -18.84
CA ASP A 461 -4.47 9.05 -17.84
C ASP A 461 -4.52 8.02 -16.69
N GLN A 462 -3.46 7.98 -15.88
CA GLN A 462 -3.31 6.98 -14.81
C GLN A 462 -4.50 6.95 -13.83
N VAL A 463 -5.13 8.09 -13.57
CA VAL A 463 -6.30 8.19 -12.68
C VAL A 463 -7.50 7.49 -13.30
N ASN A 464 -7.79 7.76 -14.58
CA ASN A 464 -8.92 7.14 -15.27
C ASN A 464 -8.67 5.65 -15.55
N ARG A 465 -7.42 5.24 -15.80
CA ARG A 465 -7.05 3.82 -15.92
C ARG A 465 -7.37 3.03 -14.65
N SER A 466 -6.96 3.54 -13.48
CA SER A 466 -7.26 2.91 -12.19
C SER A 466 -8.77 2.84 -11.91
N ARG A 467 -9.52 3.91 -12.21
CA ARG A 467 -10.99 3.93 -12.09
C ARG A 467 -11.69 2.94 -13.01
N PHE A 468 -11.22 2.83 -14.25
CA PHE A 468 -11.76 1.85 -15.19
C PHE A 468 -11.52 0.43 -14.69
N LEU A 469 -10.30 0.14 -14.22
CA LEU A 469 -9.96 -1.17 -13.67
C LEU A 469 -10.82 -1.52 -12.44
N ASP A 470 -11.03 -0.56 -11.54
CA ASP A 470 -11.93 -0.71 -10.40
C ASP A 470 -13.38 -1.00 -10.84
N PHE A 471 -13.88 -0.24 -11.83
CA PHE A 471 -15.22 -0.45 -12.37
C PHE A 471 -15.44 -1.86 -12.94
N VAL A 472 -14.45 -2.41 -13.66
CA VAL A 472 -14.60 -3.72 -14.31
C VAL A 472 -14.19 -4.91 -13.43
N SER A 473 -13.36 -4.70 -12.41
CA SER A 473 -12.74 -5.80 -11.64
C SER A 473 -12.91 -5.69 -10.12
N SER A 474 -13.50 -4.60 -9.63
CA SER A 474 -13.59 -4.24 -8.20
C SER A 474 -12.23 -4.19 -7.51
N CYS A 475 -11.18 -3.86 -8.27
CA CYS A 475 -9.82 -3.73 -7.80
C CYS A 475 -9.11 -2.61 -8.58
N PRO A 476 -8.67 -1.52 -7.93
CA PRO A 476 -8.09 -0.36 -8.62
C PRO A 476 -6.63 -0.56 -9.07
N ARG A 477 -6.06 -1.74 -8.82
CA ARG A 477 -4.64 -2.10 -9.02
C ARG A 477 -4.51 -3.41 -9.75
N PHE A 478 -3.49 -3.54 -10.59
CA PHE A 478 -3.20 -4.82 -11.22
C PHE A 478 -2.59 -5.80 -10.21
N PRO A 479 -3.06 -7.06 -10.18
CA PRO A 479 -2.25 -8.11 -9.56
C PRO A 479 -0.95 -8.27 -10.37
N PRO A 480 0.11 -8.82 -9.76
CA PRO A 480 1.38 -9.00 -10.46
C PRO A 480 1.23 -9.74 -11.80
N GLY A 481 1.77 -9.14 -12.85
CA GLY A 481 1.61 -9.66 -14.22
C GLY A 481 0.58 -8.90 -15.05
N GLY A 482 0.14 -7.74 -14.57
CA GLY A 482 -0.57 -6.73 -15.35
C GLY A 482 -1.92 -7.18 -15.91
N THR A 483 -2.22 -6.70 -17.11
CA THR A 483 -3.46 -6.98 -17.87
C THR A 483 -3.79 -8.46 -17.97
N ALA A 484 -2.79 -9.32 -18.18
CA ALA A 484 -2.95 -10.77 -18.30
C ALA A 484 -3.43 -11.45 -17.02
N ALA A 485 -3.05 -10.93 -15.86
CA ALA A 485 -3.45 -11.46 -14.56
C ALA A 485 -4.82 -10.90 -14.09
N ALA A 486 -5.24 -9.78 -14.65
CA ALA A 486 -6.54 -9.16 -14.38
C ALA A 486 -7.68 -9.72 -15.24
N ALA A 487 -7.37 -10.18 -16.46
CA ALA A 487 -8.29 -10.86 -17.38
C ALA A 487 -8.43 -12.36 -17.08
#